data_AF-A0A6I5A7R7-F1
#
_entry.id   AF-A0A6I5A7R7-F1
#
_cell.length_a   1.000
_cell.length_b   1.000
_cell.length_c   1.000
_cell.angle_alpha   90.00
_cell.angle_beta   90.00
_cell.angle_gamma   90.00
#
_symmetry.space_group_name_H-M   'P 1'
#
loop_
_entity.id
_entity.type
_entity.pdbx_description
1 polymer ?
#
loop_
_entity_poly.entity_id
_entity_poly.type
_entity_poly.pdbx_seq_one_letter_code
_entity_poly.pdbx_strand_id
1 'polypeptide(L)' 'MKGEIESNQDFSSKEVARRLGIESVTVRKYCNELEHKGYEFKKNERGWRVF' A
#
# COMPACT_ATOMS: atom_id res chain seq x y z
N MET A 1 9.98 -20.56 -12.53
CA MET A 1 9.90 -19.08 -12.46
C MET A 1 9.38 -18.71 -11.08
N LYS A 2 10.28 -18.62 -10.08
CA LYS A 2 9.93 -18.13 -8.73
C LYS A 2 10.26 -16.65 -8.74
N GLY A 3 9.25 -15.79 -8.64
CA GLY A 3 9.46 -14.36 -8.49
C GLY A 3 10.17 -14.13 -7.16
N GLU A 4 11.40 -13.65 -7.23
CA GLU A 4 12.13 -13.11 -6.09
C GLU A 4 11.29 -11.98 -5.53
N ILE A 5 10.82 -12.13 -4.29
CA ILE A 5 10.19 -11.04 -3.56
C ILE A 5 11.36 -10.13 -3.15
N GLU A 6 11.61 -9.07 -3.91
CA GLU A 6 12.56 -8.02 -3.54
C GLU A 6 12.16 -7.44 -2.18
N SER A 7 12.82 -7.90 -1.13
CA SER A 7 12.38 -7.77 0.26
C SER A 7 12.78 -6.43 0.90
N ASN A 8 12.74 -5.32 0.15
CA ASN A 8 13.10 -4.01 0.72
C ASN A 8 12.52 -2.77 -0.01
N GLN A 9 11.59 -2.94 -0.94
CA GLN A 9 11.00 -1.81 -1.64
C GLN A 9 9.65 -1.42 -1.03
N ASP A 10 9.64 -0.32 -0.28
CA ASP A 10 8.41 0.34 0.17
C ASP A 10 7.59 0.76 -1.07
N PHE A 11 6.43 0.16 -1.30
CA PHE A 11 5.54 0.48 -2.40
C PHE A 11 4.63 1.66 -2.04
N SER A 12 4.39 2.55 -3.00
CA SER A 12 3.36 3.59 -2.84
C SER A 12 1.96 3.00 -3.10
N SER A 13 0.91 3.63 -2.57
CA SER A 13 -0.48 3.25 -2.90
C SER A 13 -0.77 3.23 -4.41
N LYS A 14 -0.08 4.06 -5.21
CA LYS A 14 -0.20 4.07 -6.67
C LYS A 14 0.36 2.78 -7.30
N GLU A 15 1.50 2.34 -6.79
CA GLU A 15 2.16 1.12 -7.26
C GLU A 15 1.35 -0.12 -6.86
N VAL A 16 0.85 -0.16 -5.62
CA VAL A 16 -0.07 -1.22 -5.16
C VAL A 16 -1.32 -1.28 -6.04
N ALA A 17 -1.94 -0.12 -6.34
CA ALA A 17 -3.11 -0.06 -7.21
C ALA A 17 -2.84 -0.65 -8.60
N ARG A 18 -1.70 -0.29 -9.20
CA ARG A 18 -1.26 -0.81 -10.51
C ARG A 18 -1.08 -2.33 -10.49
N ARG A 19 -0.43 -2.87 -9.46
CA ARG A 19 -0.20 -4.33 -9.31
C ARG A 19 -1.49 -5.11 -9.12
N LEU A 20 -2.44 -4.54 -8.39
CA LEU A 20 -3.74 -5.15 -8.13
C LEU A 20 -4.75 -4.93 -9.27
N GLY A 21 -4.42 -4.13 -10.28
CA GLY A 21 -5.34 -3.82 -11.37
C GLY A 21 -6.58 -3.05 -10.93
N ILE A 22 -6.45 -2.21 -9.90
CA ILE A 22 -7.55 -1.39 -9.36
C ILE A 22 -7.18 0.08 -9.33
N GLU A 23 -8.20 0.92 -9.15
CA GLU A 23 -8.00 2.35 -9.01
C GLU A 23 -7.30 2.73 -7.69
N SER A 24 -6.44 3.74 -7.76
CA SER A 24 -5.70 4.21 -6.59
C SER A 24 -6.61 4.74 -5.49
N VAL A 25 -7.80 5.25 -5.85
CA VAL A 25 -8.84 5.66 -4.88
C VAL A 25 -9.36 4.48 -4.07
N THR A 26 -9.45 3.29 -4.68
CA THR A 26 -9.96 2.07 -4.03
C THR A 26 -8.97 1.59 -2.97
N VAL A 27 -7.67 1.58 -3.28
CA VAL A 27 -6.61 1.30 -2.30
C VAL A 27 -6.73 2.25 -1.12
N ARG A 28 -6.84 3.56 -1.36
CA ARG A 28 -6.95 4.56 -0.29
C ARG A 28 -8.20 4.35 0.58
N LYS A 29 -9.36 4.07 -0.02
CA LYS A 29 -10.61 3.78 0.71
C LYS A 29 -10.45 2.57 1.63
N TYR A 30 -9.89 1.47 1.13
CA TYR A 30 -9.67 0.29 1.96
C TYR A 30 -8.65 0.52 3.07
N CYS A 31 -7.56 1.24 2.78
CA CYS A 31 -6.59 1.55 3.82
C CYS A 31 -7.21 2.44 4.92
N ASN A 32 -8.08 3.39 4.57
CA ASN A 32 -8.80 4.21 5.56
C ASN A 32 -9.74 3.38 6.42
N GLU A 33 -10.51 2.48 5.80
CA GLU A 33 -11.41 1.56 6.51
C GLU A 33 -10.65 0.66 7.48
N LEU A 34 -9.47 0.18 7.08
CA LEU A 34 -8.59 -0.62 7.93
C LEU A 34 -8.02 0.21 9.09
N GLU A 35 -7.54 1.44 8.87
CA GLU A 35 -7.12 2.32 9.97
C GLU A 35 -8.25 2.61 10.94
N HIS A 36 -9.48 2.81 10.45
CA HIS A 36 -10.64 3.01 11.31
C HIS A 36 -10.95 1.78 12.18
N LYS A 37 -10.58 0.58 11.72
CA LYS A 37 -10.69 -0.69 12.45
C LYS A 37 -9.48 -0.98 13.35
N GLY A 38 -8.54 -0.04 13.46
CA GLY A 38 -7.36 -0.16 14.33
C GLY A 38 -6.15 -0.84 13.67
N TYR A 39 -6.15 -1.04 12.35
CA TYR A 39 -4.94 -1.48 11.64
C TYR A 39 -3.99 -0.30 11.41
N GLU A 40 -2.69 -0.56 11.49
CA GLU A 40 -1.67 0.47 11.27
C GLU A 40 -0.97 0.27 9.93
N PHE A 41 -0.70 1.38 9.24
CA PHE A 41 0.15 1.40 8.05
C PHE A 41 1.43 2.15 8.38
N LYS A 42 2.56 1.59 7.97
CA LYS A 42 3.85 2.31 7.99
C LYS A 42 3.73 3.55 7.11
N LYS A 43 4.23 4.68 7.62
CA LYS A 43 4.27 5.95 6.90
C LYS A 43 5.72 6.37 6.73
N ASN A 44 6.05 6.91 5.56
CA ASN A 44 7.37 7.51 5.32
C ASN A 44 7.48 8.87 6.02
N GLU A 45 8.63 9.52 5.91
CA GLU A 45 8.90 10.85 6.51
C GLU A 45 7.93 11.96 6.06
N ARG A 46 7.25 11.77 4.92
CA ARG A 46 6.23 12.70 4.40
C ARG A 46 4.82 12.37 4.88
N GLY A 47 4.67 11.37 5.75
CA GLY A 47 3.39 10.90 6.26
C GLY A 47 2.59 10.03 5.28
N TRP A 48 3.20 9.59 4.17
CA TRP A 48 2.51 8.76 3.16
C TRP A 48 2.64 7.29 3.49
N ARG A 49 1.55 6.54 3.30
CA ARG A 49 1.55 5.08 3.49
C ARG A 49 2.49 4.39 2.52
N VAL A 50 3.27 3.48 3.06
CA VAL A 50 4.18 2.59 2.33
C VAL A 50 3.84 1.14 2.66
N PHE A 51 4.00 0.26 1.67
CA PHE A 51 3.59 -1.15 1.73
C PHE A 51 4.74 -2.07 1.38
#